data_AF-A0A2N7W6K9-F1
#
_entry.id   AF-A0A2N7W6K9-F1
#
_cell.length_a   1.000
_cell.length_b   1.000
_cell.length_c   1.000
_cell.angle_alpha   90.00
_cell.angle_beta   90.00
_cell.angle_gamma   90.00
#
_symmetry.space_group_name_H-M   'P 1'
#
loop_
_entity.id
_entity.type
_entity.pdbx_description
1 polymer ?
#
loop_
_entity_poly.entity_id
_entity_poly.type
_entity_poly.pdbx_seq_one_letter_code
_entity_poly.pdbx_strand_id
1 'polypeptide(L)' 'METKTARLTILIDPAKKEAFEMLCAAQDLTSSQVVRQLIREYLERHGVSYKTKSPLGKRVR' A
#
# COMPACT_ATOMS: atom_id res chain seq x y z
N MET A 1 10.47 -5.55 -19.87
CA MET A 1 9.05 -5.15 -19.71
C MET A 1 9.00 -4.13 -18.60
N GLU A 2 8.77 -2.86 -18.97
CA GLU A 2 9.05 -1.69 -18.12
C GLU A 2 8.24 -1.68 -16.83
N THR A 3 8.95 -1.54 -15.71
CA THR A 3 8.40 -1.38 -14.36
C THR A 3 7.67 -0.04 -14.30
N LYS A 4 6.36 -0.05 -14.61
CA LYS A 4 5.44 1.09 -14.46
C LYS A 4 5.28 1.47 -12.99
N THR A 5 6.31 2.07 -12.42
CA THR A 5 6.30 2.62 -11.07
C THR A 5 5.85 4.07 -11.15
N ALA A 6 4.69 4.38 -10.55
CA ALA A 6 4.21 5.74 -10.40
C ALA A 6 4.44 6.21 -8.96
N ARG A 7 4.80 7.49 -8.78
CA ARG A 7 4.91 8.10 -7.45
C ARG A 7 3.54 8.65 -7.04
N LEU A 8 3.07 8.27 -5.87
CA LEU A 8 1.87 8.80 -5.24
C LEU A 8 2.29 9.74 -4.10
N THR A 9 2.04 11.04 -4.26
CA THR A 9 2.30 12.04 -3.22
C THR A 9 0.98 12.36 -2.52
N ILE A 10 0.94 12.21 -1.20
CA ILE A 10 -0.24 12.48 -0.37
C ILE A 10 0.17 13.51 0.67
N LEU A 11 -0.60 14.60 0.79
CA LEU A 11 -0.47 15.53 1.90
C LEU A 11 -1.24 14.96 3.10
N ILE A 12 -0.53 14.78 4.20
CA ILE A 12 -1.08 14.30 5.46
C ILE A 12 -0.60 15.22 6.58
N ASP A 13 -1.46 15.41 7.57
CA ASP A 13 -1.12 16.11 8.80
C ASP A 13 0.09 15.44 9.51
N PRO A 14 1.06 16.21 10.03
CA PRO A 14 2.28 15.67 10.61
C PRO A 14 2.03 14.76 11.82
N ALA A 15 1.05 15.08 12.67
CA ALA A 15 0.72 14.25 13.83
C ALA A 15 0.14 12.89 13.40
N LYS A 16 -0.70 12.87 12.36
CA LYS A 16 -1.21 11.62 11.79
C LYS A 16 -0.11 10.79 11.12
N LYS A 17 0.84 11.43 10.44
CA LYS A 17 1.99 10.75 9.83
C LYS A 17 2.82 10.03 10.89
N GLU A 18 3.14 10.71 11.98
CA GLU A 18 3.92 10.15 13.08
C GLU A 18 3.19 8.96 13.74
N ALA A 19 1.92 9.13 14.09
CA ALA A 19 1.11 8.05 14.64
C ALA A 19 1.03 6.82 13.71
N PHE A 20 0.89 7.06 12.40
CA PHE A 20 0.86 5.99 11.40
C PHE A 20 2.22 5.29 11.26
N GLU A 21 3.32 6.04 11.26
CA GLU A 21 4.67 5.47 11.21
C GLU A 21 5.00 4.64 12.45
N MET A 22 4.63 5.13 13.65
CA MET A 22 4.80 4.36 14.89
C MET A 22 3.98 3.06 14.87
N LEU A 23 2.73 3.12 14.41
CA LEU A 23 1.88 1.93 14.30
C LEU A 23 2.44 0.90 13.30
N CYS A 24 2.99 1.37 12.18
CA CYS A 24 3.64 0.51 11.20
C CYS A 24 4.93 -0.10 11.75
N ALA A 25 5.75 0.70 12.44
CA ALA A 25 7.00 0.25 13.06
C ALA A 25 6.75 -0.80 14.15
N ALA A 26 5.69 -0.66 14.94
CA ALA A 26 5.29 -1.64 15.95
C ALA A 26 4.89 -3.01 15.37
N GLN A 27 4.62 -3.07 14.05
CA GLN A 27 4.24 -4.29 13.33
C GLN A 27 5.35 -4.77 12.38
N ASP A 28 6.56 -4.21 12.46
CA ASP A 28 7.67 -4.48 11.54
C ASP A 28 7.32 -4.22 10.06
N LEU A 29 6.43 -3.25 9.81
CA LEU A 29 5.98 -2.86 8.47
C LEU A 29 6.43 -1.44 8.15
N THR A 30 6.70 -1.19 6.87
CA THR A 30 6.86 0.19 6.37
C THR A 30 5.51 0.78 5.99
N SER A 31 5.33 2.07 6.24
CA SER A 31 4.11 2.81 5.90
C SER A 31 3.78 2.72 4.39
N SER A 32 4.79 2.62 3.52
CA SER A 32 4.60 2.34 2.09
C SER A 32 3.99 0.96 1.78
N GLN A 33 4.34 -0.08 2.55
CA GLN A 33 3.74 -1.41 2.39
C GLN A 33 2.27 -1.41 2.79
N VAL A 34 1.94 -0.77 3.91
CA VAL A 34 0.57 -0.66 4.41
C VAL A 34 -0.30 0.14 3.45
N VAL A 35 0.17 1.29 2.94
CA VAL A 35 -0.57 2.09 1.96
C VAL A 35 -0.83 1.29 0.67
N ARG A 36 0.14 0.51 0.20
CA ARG A 36 -0.05 -0.35 -0.99
C ARG A 36 -1.07 -1.46 -0.75
N GLN A 37 -1.10 -2.06 0.43
CA GLN A 37 -2.14 -3.05 0.80
C GLN A 37 -3.51 -2.37 0.80
N LEU A 38 -3.63 -1.22 1.47
CA LEU A 38 -4.87 -0.46 1.60
C LEU A 38 -5.44 -0.05 0.24
N ILE A 39 -4.59 0.37 -0.71
CA ILE A 39 -5.01 0.68 -2.09
C ILE A 39 -5.58 -0.58 -2.77
N ARG A 40 -4.93 -1.74 -2.64
CA ARG A 40 -5.42 -2.97 -3.27
C ARG A 40 -6.75 -3.40 -2.68
N GLU A 41 -6.86 -3.45 -1.36
CA GLU A 41 -8.09 -3.81 -0.67
C GLU A 41 -9.23 -2.84 -1.02
N TYR A 42 -8.93 -1.55 -1.10
CA TYR A 42 -9.92 -0.53 -1.50
C TYR A 42 -10.40 -0.76 -2.94
N LEU A 43 -9.50 -0.99 -3.88
CA LEU A 43 -9.87 -1.30 -5.27
C LEU A 43 -10.69 -2.59 -5.36
N GLU A 44 -10.35 -3.62 -4.59
CA GLU A 44 -11.09 -4.88 -4.54
C GLU A 44 -12.50 -4.71 -3.96
N ARG A 45 -12.63 -3.95 -2.85
CA ARG A 45 -13.94 -3.63 -2.25
C ARG A 45 -14.85 -2.87 -3.20
N HIS A 46 -14.29 -2.03 -4.07
CA HIS A 46 -15.03 -1.27 -5.08
C HIS A 46 -15.15 -1.99 -6.43
N GLY A 47 -14.68 -3.24 -6.55
CA GLY A 47 -14.80 -4.02 -7.79
C GLY A 47 -13.95 -3.52 -8.95
N VAL A 48 -12.94 -2.67 -8.70
CA VAL A 48 -12.11 -2.08 -9.74
C VAL A 48 -10.99 -3.04 -10.11
N SER A 49 -11.05 -3.57 -11.33
CA SER A 49 -9.98 -4.40 -11.90
C SER A 49 -8.91 -3.54 -12.56
N TYR A 50 -7.64 -3.82 -12.28
CA TYR A 50 -6.50 -3.15 -12.90
C TYR A 50 -5.56 -4.14 -13.59
N LYS A 51 -4.97 -3.75 -14.73
CA LYS A 51 -4.20 -4.61 -15.64
C LYS A 51 -2.98 -5.32 -15.02
N THR A 52 -2.49 -4.82 -13.88
CA THR A 52 -1.32 -5.39 -13.17
C THR A 52 -1.72 -6.12 -11.89
N LYS A 53 -2.92 -6.72 -11.83
CA LYS A 53 -3.29 -7.66 -10.76
C LYS A 53 -2.42 -8.92 -10.85
N SER A 54 -1.10 -8.78 -10.65
CA SER A 54 -0.18 -9.90 -10.49
C SER A 54 -0.52 -10.57 -9.17
N PRO A 55 -0.78 -11.89 -9.15
CA PRO A 55 -1.06 -12.65 -7.94
C PRO A 55 0.16 -12.80 -7.00
N LEU A 56 1.26 -12.09 -7.28
CA LEU A 56 2.59 -12.20 -6.63
C LEU A 56 2.63 -11.76 -5.15
N GLY A 57 1.48 -11.49 -4.53
CA GLY A 57 1.36 -11.36 -3.07
C GLY A 57 1.12 -12.68 -2.33
N LYS A 58 0.69 -13.76 -3.03
CA LYS A 58 0.65 -15.10 -2.46
C LYS A 58 2.04 -15.73 -2.48
N ARG A 59 2.96 -15.19 -1.68
CA ARG A 59 4.10 -16.01 -1.22
C ARG A 59 3.56 -16.91 -0.12
N VAL A 60 2.81 -17.94 -0.55
CA VAL A 60 2.42 -19.08 0.28
C VAL A 60 3.74 -19.71 0.72
N ARG A 61 3.90 -19.81 2.03
CA ARG A 61 5.01 -20.51 2.67
C ARG A 61 4.78 -22.01 2.60
#